data_AF-A0A1Y4QDR1-F1
#
_entry.id   AF-A0A1Y4QDR1-F1
#
_cell.length_a   1.000
_cell.length_b   1.000
_cell.length_c   1.000
_cell.angle_alpha   90.00
_cell.angle_beta   90.00
_cell.angle_gamma   90.00
#
_symmetry.space_group_name_H-M   'P 1'
#
loop_
_entity.id
_entity.type
_entity.pdbx_description
1 polymer ?
#
loop_
_entity_poly.entity_id
_entity_poly.type
_entity_poly.pdbx_seq_one_letter_code
_entity_poly.pdbx_strand_id
1 'polypeptide(L)' 'MLDKIPSAEEMMTLVGQSLYDVWNKLCTLIDEQLTHNRRSLTETEILDIQNRCEQLYDLCGE' A
#
# COMPACT_ATOMS: atom_id res chain seq x y z
N MET A 1 -23.70 -15.51 2.38
CA MET A 1 -23.23 -14.99 1.09
C MET A 1 -23.29 -13.48 1.12
N LEU A 2 -22.16 -12.85 1.38
CA LEU A 2 -21.82 -11.55 0.81
C LEU A 2 -20.91 -11.89 -0.37
N ASP A 3 -21.47 -12.42 -1.46
CA ASP A 3 -20.67 -12.83 -2.64
C ASP A 3 -20.20 -11.62 -3.46
N LYS A 4 -20.66 -10.43 -3.10
CA LYS A 4 -20.36 -9.17 -3.75
C LYS A 4 -19.98 -8.16 -2.67
N ILE A 5 -18.90 -7.42 -2.92
CA ILE A 5 -18.55 -6.26 -2.12
C ILE A 5 -19.74 -5.28 -2.18
N PRO A 6 -20.36 -4.91 -1.05
CA PRO A 6 -21.49 -4.00 -1.04
C PRO A 6 -21.07 -2.62 -1.56
N SER A 7 -21.98 -1.93 -2.24
CA SER A 7 -21.83 -0.52 -2.59
C SER A 7 -21.73 0.36 -1.34
N ALA A 8 -21.27 1.60 -1.50
CA ALA A 8 -21.17 2.56 -0.41
C ALA A 8 -22.52 2.75 0.31
N GLU A 9 -23.63 2.80 -0.43
CA GLU A 9 -24.98 2.96 0.11
C GLU A 9 -25.44 1.73 0.91
N GLU A 10 -25.17 0.52 0.41
CA GLU A 10 -25.45 -0.73 1.12
C GLU A 10 -24.59 -0.86 2.38
N MET A 11 -23.31 -0.43 2.32
CA MET A 11 -22.43 -0.37 3.48
C MET A 11 -22.97 0.60 4.54
N MET A 12 -23.33 1.83 4.16
CA MET A 12 -23.92 2.80 5.09
C MET A 12 -25.24 2.30 5.71
N THR A 13 -26.03 1.51 4.96
CA THR A 13 -27.25 0.89 5.48
C THR A 13 -26.96 -0.25 6.45
N LEU A 14 -25.92 -1.06 6.18
CA LEU A 14 -25.57 -2.23 6.98
C LEU A 14 -24.87 -1.86 8.29
N VAL A 15 -23.89 -0.94 8.24
CA VAL A 15 -23.06 -0.56 9.39
C VAL A 15 -23.43 0.81 9.98
N GLY A 16 -24.24 1.59 9.29
CA GLY A 16 -24.59 2.96 9.68
C GLY A 16 -23.55 4.00 9.22
N GLN A 17 -24.02 5.22 9.00
CA GLN A 17 -23.20 6.35 8.52
C GLN A 17 -21.98 6.61 9.41
N SER A 18 -22.17 6.63 10.74
CA SER A 18 -21.09 6.98 11.68
C SER A 18 -19.93 5.99 11.63
N LEU A 19 -20.21 4.69 11.50
CA LEU A 19 -19.19 3.66 11.37
C LEU A 19 -18.56 3.66 9.98
N TYR A 20 -19.35 3.89 8.92
CA TYR A 20 -18.84 4.04 7.57
C TYR A 20 -17.87 5.24 7.43
N ASP A 21 -18.18 6.36 8.10
CA ASP A 21 -17.32 7.55 8.11
C ASP A 21 -15.99 7.29 8.83
N VAL A 22 -16.02 6.57 9.96
CA VAL A 22 -14.79 6.16 10.67
C VAL A 22 -13.98 5.19 9.83
N TRP A 23 -14.64 4.21 9.19
CA TRP A 23 -14.00 3.27 8.28
C TRP A 23 -13.30 3.97 7.12
N ASN A 24 -13.96 4.91 6.45
CA ASN A 24 -13.37 5.68 5.36
C ASN A 24 -12.16 6.49 5.82
N LYS A 25 -12.23 7.15 6.98
CA LYS A 25 -11.10 7.89 7.55
C LYS A 25 -9.91 6.96 7.83
N LEU A 26 -10.16 5.76 8.35
CA LEU A 26 -9.11 4.77 8.56
C LEU A 26 -8.48 4.31 7.24
N CYS A 27 -9.28 4.04 6.21
CA CYS A 27 -8.75 3.72 4.88
C CYS A 27 -7.87 4.83 4.33
N THR A 28 -8.31 6.10 4.40
CA THR A 28 -7.51 7.25 3.96
C THR A 28 -6.19 7.35 4.73
N LEU A 29 -6.21 7.19 6.05
CA LEU A 29 -5.00 7.22 6.87
C LEU A 29 -4.02 6.08 6.53
N ILE A 30 -4.55 4.89 6.21
CA ILE A 30 -3.73 3.74 5.80
C ILE A 30 -3.11 4.01 4.43
N ASP A 31 -3.88 4.52 3.46
CA ASP A 31 -3.38 4.83 2.12
C ASP A 31 -2.31 5.92 2.17
N GLU A 32 -2.53 6.96 2.99
CA GLU A 32 -1.54 8.00 3.24
C GLU A 32 -0.28 7.39 3.86
N GLN A 33 -0.40 6.58 4.91
CA GLN A 33 0.77 5.97 5.55
C GLN A 33 1.48 4.96 4.66
N LEU A 34 0.79 4.19 3.82
CA LEU A 34 1.41 3.32 2.84
C LEU A 34 2.12 4.12 1.74
N THR A 35 1.57 5.25 1.33
CA THR A 35 2.19 6.15 0.34
C THR A 35 3.39 6.89 0.90
N HIS A 36 3.33 7.34 2.16
CA HIS A 36 4.41 8.07 2.82
C HIS A 36 5.51 7.14 3.34
N ASN A 37 5.18 5.96 3.87
CA ASN A 37 6.19 4.98 4.31
C ASN A 37 6.86 4.26 3.14
N ARG A 38 6.19 4.16 1.98
CA ARG A 38 6.81 3.70 0.74
C ARG A 38 7.48 4.88 0.06
N ARG A 39 8.60 5.36 0.62
CA ARG A 39 9.45 6.34 -0.08
C ARG A 39 9.71 5.82 -1.48
N SER A 40 9.22 6.53 -2.50
CA SER A 40 9.58 6.25 -3.87
C SER A 40 11.09 6.44 -3.97
N LEU A 41 11.83 5.37 -4.23
CA LEU A 41 13.26 5.48 -4.48
C LEU A 41 13.44 6.34 -5.74
N THR A 42 14.38 7.26 -5.67
CA THR A 42 14.82 8.02 -6.85
C THR A 42 15.47 7.07 -7.86
N GLU A 43 15.49 7.45 -9.14
CA GLU A 43 16.12 6.65 -10.20
C GLU A 43 17.60 6.33 -9.89
N THR A 44 18.32 7.27 -9.27
CA THR A 44 19.70 7.09 -8.80
C THR A 44 19.80 6.07 -7.66
N GLU A 45 18.87 6.08 -6.70
CA GLU A 45 18.85 5.10 -5.60
C GLU A 45 18.52 3.69 -6.11
N ILE A 46 17.67 3.58 -7.12
CA ILE A 46 17.35 2.30 -7.78
C ILE A 46 18.59 1.76 -8.50
N LEU A 47 19.28 2.60 -9.28
CA LEU A 47 20.50 2.23 -10.00
C LEU A 47 21.64 1.81 -9.05
N ASP A 48 21.80 2.50 -7.92
CA ASP A 48 22.80 2.13 -6.90
C ASP A 48 22.50 0.74 -6.31
N ILE A 49 21.23 0.47 -5.97
CA ILE A 49 20.81 -0.84 -5.47
C ILE A 49 21.06 -1.93 -6.52
N GLN A 50 20.72 -1.69 -7.79
CA GLN A 50 20.94 -2.63 -8.88
C GLN A 50 22.43 -2.97 -9.05
N ASN A 51 23.28 -1.94 -9.13
CA ASN A 51 24.72 -2.10 -9.24
C ASN A 51 25.32 -2.88 -8.06
N ARG A 52 24.83 -2.62 -6.83
CA ARG A 52 25.27 -3.36 -5.64
C ARG A 52 24.81 -4.81 -5.65
N CYS A 53 23.61 -5.09 -6.15
CA CYS A 53 23.13 -6.46 -6.33
C CYS A 53 23.96 -7.23 -7.37
N GLU A 54 24.33 -6.60 -8.48
CA GLU A 54 25.23 -7.18 -9.49
C GLU A 54 26.61 -7.49 -8.90
N GLN A 55 27.21 -6.53 -8.20
CA GLN A 55 28.50 -6.74 -7.52
C GLN A 55 28.44 -7.88 -6.50
N LEU A 56 27.36 -8.00 -5.73
CA LEU A 56 27.18 -9.10 -4.79
C LEU A 56 27.00 -10.44 -5.49
N TYR A 57 26.32 -10.47 -6.64
CA TYR A 57 26.17 -11.68 -7.45
C TYR A 57 27.52 -12.14 -7.98
N ASP A 58 28.36 -11.22 -8.44
CA ASP A 58 29.71 -11.50 -8.92
C ASP A 58 30.64 -11.96 -7.79
N LEU A 59 30.49 -11.40 -6.58
CA LEU A 59 31.30 -11.76 -5.40
C LEU A 59 30.89 -13.09 -4.75
N CYS A 60 29.62 -13.47 -4.83
CA CYS A 60 29.10 -14.72 -4.27
C CYS A 60 29.07 -15.87 -5.30
N GLY A 61 29.66 -15.66 -6.48
CA GLY A 61 29.72 -16.60 -7.60
C GLY A 61 30.92 -17.55 -7.60
N GLU A 62 31.42 -17.98 -6.44
CA GLU A 62 32.32 -19.14 -6.27
C GLU A 62 31.76 -20.14 -5.23
#